data_AF-A0A919A4N0-F1
#
_entry.id   AF-A0A919A4N0-F1
#
_cell.length_a   1.000
_cell.length_b   1.000
_cell.length_c   1.000
_cell.angle_alpha   90.00
_cell.angle_beta   90.00
_cell.angle_gamma   90.00
#
_symmetry.space_group_name_H-M   'P 1'
#
loop_
_entity.id
_entity.type
_entity.pdbx_description
1 polymer ?
#
loop_
_entity_poly.entity_id
_entity_poly.type
_entity_poly.pdbx_seq_one_letter_code
_entity_poly.pdbx_strand_id
1 'polypeptide(L)'
;MTARAPAEQELARSCTTADGGVRFGVVDLSVDHLPDRTAVLTYQLTVERRRRPSERWTVALPWHDKSFADVLTSSAPDPDRLGQLVHLVRALLEEWWDTKDHNRRSARMGRRLS
;
A
#
# COMPACT_ATOMS: atom_id res chain seq x y z
N MET A 1 2.18 12.04 -19.73
CA MET A 1 1.97 10.94 -18.77
C MET A 1 3.32 10.57 -18.22
N THR A 2 3.63 10.96 -16.98
CA THR A 2 4.89 10.57 -16.33
C THR A 2 4.84 9.05 -16.15
N ALA A 3 5.80 8.32 -16.70
CA ALA A 3 5.85 6.87 -16.55
C ALA A 3 6.01 6.54 -15.06
N ARG A 4 5.08 5.76 -14.51
CA ARG A 4 5.12 5.30 -13.12
C ARG A 4 6.36 4.43 -12.91
N ALA A 5 7.08 4.59 -11.81
CA ALA A 5 8.22 3.73 -11.50
C ALA A 5 7.78 2.25 -11.41
N PRO A 6 8.62 1.25 -11.74
CA PRO A 6 8.25 -0.16 -11.64
C PRO A 6 7.71 -0.56 -10.26
N ALA A 7 8.26 0.00 -9.19
CA ALA A 7 7.75 -0.21 -7.83
C ALA A 7 6.30 0.26 -7.67
N GLU A 8 5.98 1.47 -8.11
CA GLU A 8 4.61 1.98 -8.09
C GLU A 8 3.65 1.14 -8.95
N GLN A 9 4.12 0.61 -10.08
CA GLN A 9 3.29 -0.26 -10.93
C GLN A 9 2.91 -1.57 -10.24
N GLU A 10 3.88 -2.23 -9.59
CA GLU A 10 3.62 -3.48 -8.87
C GLU A 10 2.78 -3.26 -7.60
N LEU A 11 3.02 -2.15 -6.90
CA LEU A 11 2.27 -1.76 -5.72
C LEU A 11 0.82 -1.33 -6.06
N ALA A 12 0.60 -0.79 -7.26
CA ALA A 12 -0.73 -0.44 -7.75
C ALA A 12 -1.58 -1.66 -8.17
N ARG A 13 -1.07 -2.89 -8.05
CA ARG A 13 -1.84 -4.10 -8.34
C ARG A 13 -2.69 -4.50 -7.15
N SER A 14 -3.91 -4.94 -7.44
CA SER A 14 -4.80 -5.54 -6.44
C SER A 14 -4.17 -6.76 -5.80
N CYS A 15 -4.41 -6.94 -4.50
CA CYS A 15 -3.93 -8.09 -3.73
C CYS A 15 -5.03 -8.66 -2.85
N THR A 16 -4.78 -9.84 -2.30
CA THR A 16 -5.66 -10.53 -1.36
C THR A 16 -4.84 -10.83 -0.11
N THR A 17 -5.46 -10.68 1.06
CA THR A 17 -4.85 -11.01 2.34
C THR A 17 -4.43 -12.47 2.40
N ALA A 18 -3.49 -12.80 3.27
CA ALA A 18 -2.95 -14.16 3.38
C ALA A 18 -4.03 -15.22 3.66
N ASP A 19 -5.07 -14.84 4.41
CA ASP A 19 -6.22 -15.69 4.74
C ASP A 19 -7.28 -15.82 3.62
N GLY A 20 -7.15 -15.07 2.52
CA GLY A 20 -8.11 -15.04 1.43
C GLY A 20 -9.46 -14.36 1.76
N GLY A 21 -9.59 -13.75 2.95
CA GLY A 21 -10.83 -13.18 3.46
C GLY A 21 -11.16 -11.79 2.89
N VAL A 22 -10.13 -11.05 2.50
CA VAL A 22 -10.21 -9.65 2.06
C VAL A 22 -9.44 -9.46 0.76
N ARG A 23 -10.05 -8.77 -0.20
CA ARG A 23 -9.36 -8.30 -1.41
C ARG A 23 -9.23 -6.78 -1.37
N PHE A 24 -7.99 -6.30 -1.51
CA PHE A 24 -7.68 -4.89 -1.72
C PHE A 24 -7.59 -4.64 -3.23
N GLY A 25 -8.62 -4.04 -3.80
CA GLY A 25 -8.59 -3.46 -5.14
C GLY A 25 -7.95 -2.08 -5.10
N VAL A 26 -6.78 -1.91 -5.72
CA VAL A 26 -6.12 -0.60 -5.77
C VAL A 26 -6.73 0.21 -6.91
N VAL A 27 -7.38 1.31 -6.57
CA VAL A 27 -7.97 2.26 -7.52
C VAL A 27 -6.90 3.25 -7.97
N ASP A 28 -6.12 3.76 -7.01
CA ASP A 28 -4.99 4.65 -7.27
C ASP A 28 -3.94 4.54 -6.16
N LEU A 29 -2.72 4.97 -6.46
CA LEU A 29 -1.57 4.97 -5.58
C LEU A 29 -0.67 6.18 -5.86
N SER A 30 -0.48 7.08 -4.90
CA SER A 30 0.61 8.06 -4.97
C SER A 30 1.75 7.66 -4.04
N VAL A 31 2.98 7.90 -4.47
CA VAL A 31 4.18 7.72 -3.63
C VAL A 31 4.87 9.07 -3.50
N ASP A 32 4.78 9.64 -2.29
CA ASP A 32 5.39 10.90 -1.95
C ASP A 32 6.76 10.65 -1.33
N HIS A 33 7.83 10.85 -2.11
CA HIS A 33 9.20 10.70 -1.63
C HIS A 33 9.62 11.91 -0.81
N LEU A 34 10.13 11.67 0.39
CA LEU A 34 10.59 12.71 1.31
C LEU A 34 12.11 12.88 1.24
N PRO A 35 12.65 14.08 1.53
CA PRO A 35 14.09 14.38 1.43
C PRO A 35 14.99 13.49 2.29
N ASP A 36 14.45 12.89 3.36
CA ASP A 36 15.17 12.04 4.31
C ASP A 36 15.23 10.55 3.89
N ARG A 37 14.86 10.27 2.63
CA ARG A 37 14.75 8.92 2.02
C ARG A 37 13.63 8.07 2.58
N THR A 38 12.65 8.68 3.25
CA THR A 38 11.38 8.03 3.58
C THR A 38 10.35 8.31 2.48
N ALA A 39 9.22 7.61 2.52
CA ALA A 39 8.13 7.85 1.59
C ALA A 39 6.78 7.74 2.29
N VAL A 40 5.73 8.30 1.69
CA VAL A 40 4.35 8.02 2.07
C VAL A 40 3.63 7.41 0.87
N LEU A 41 3.10 6.21 1.04
CA LEU A 41 2.29 5.54 0.03
C LEU A 41 0.82 5.82 0.32
N THR A 42 0.18 6.64 -0.50
CA THR A 42 -1.24 6.95 -0.35
C THR A 42 -2.05 6.12 -1.32
N TYR A 43 -2.80 5.17 -0.80
CA TYR A 43 -3.69 4.29 -1.55
C TYR A 43 -5.11 4.84 -1.58
N GLN A 44 -5.77 4.69 -2.73
CA GLN A 44 -7.22 4.60 -2.81
C GLN A 44 -7.60 3.14 -3.05
N LEU A 45 -8.33 2.55 -2.12
CA LEU A 45 -8.68 1.14 -2.11
C LEU A 45 -10.18 0.94 -2.25
N THR A 46 -10.56 -0.12 -2.97
CA THR A 46 -11.83 -0.81 -2.79
C THR A 46 -11.54 -2.08 -2.00
N VAL A 47 -12.19 -2.24 -0.85
CA VAL A 47 -12.04 -3.40 0.03
C VAL A 47 -13.25 -4.30 -0.13
N GLU A 48 -13.03 -5.48 -0.68
CA GLU A 48 -14.06 -6.48 -0.90
C GLU A 48 -13.96 -7.59 0.14
N ARG A 49 -15.09 -7.95 0.74
CA ARG A 49 -15.19 -9.00 1.75
C ARG A 49 -16.33 -9.93 1.42
N ARG A 50 -16.19 -11.20 1.79
CA ARG A 50 -17.28 -12.17 1.66
C ARG A 50 -18.50 -11.66 2.43
N ARG A 51 -19.65 -11.60 1.74
CA ARG A 51 -20.96 -11.28 2.32
C ARG A 51 -21.07 -9.90 2.97
N ARG A 52 -20.21 -8.95 2.59
CA ARG A 52 -20.30 -7.54 3.00
C ARG A 52 -20.22 -6.64 1.76
N PRO A 53 -20.90 -5.49 1.75
CA PRO A 53 -20.71 -4.49 0.71
C PRO A 53 -19.24 -4.07 0.64
N SER A 54 -18.77 -3.81 -0.58
CA SER A 54 -17.45 -3.25 -0.81
C SER A 54 -17.33 -1.89 -0.13
N GLU A 55 -16.17 -1.62 0.46
CA GLU A 55 -15.89 -0.34 1.10
C GLU A 55 -14.82 0.41 0.33
N ARG A 56 -14.93 1.73 0.22
CA ARG A 56 -13.83 2.53 -0.32
C ARG A 56 -13.04 3.19 0.80
N TRP A 57 -11.73 3.25 0.64
CA TRP A 57 -10.82 3.77 1.65
C TRP A 57 -9.70 4.58 1.00
N THR A 58 -9.30 5.67 1.65
CA THR A 58 -8.00 6.31 1.42
C THR A 58 -7.08 5.90 2.58
N VAL A 59 -5.89 5.39 2.29
CA VAL A 59 -4.93 4.93 3.30
C VAL A 59 -3.57 5.57 3.04
N ALA A 60 -3.03 6.29 4.02
CA ALA A 60 -1.67 6.82 3.99
C ALA A 60 -0.74 5.92 4.81
N LEU A 61 0.13 5.18 4.12
CA LEU A 61 1.12 4.29 4.72
C LEU A 61 2.50 4.97 4.72
N PRO A 62 3.00 5.44 5.88
CA PRO A 62 4.35 5.95 5.97
C PRO A 62 5.35 4.79 5.87
N TRP A 63 6.36 4.96 5.03
CA TRP A 63 7.44 4.02 4.79
C TRP A 63 8.76 4.63 5.28
N HIS A 64 9.26 4.11 6.41
CA HIS A 64 10.46 4.61 7.04
C HIS A 64 11.70 3.76 6.76
N ASP A 65 11.54 2.60 6.11
CA ASP A 65 12.67 1.73 5.79
C ASP A 65 13.45 2.26 4.58
N LYS A 66 14.53 2.98 4.89
CA LYS A 66 15.42 3.60 3.90
C LYS A 66 16.16 2.57 3.04
N SER A 67 16.18 1.30 3.45
CA SER A 67 16.86 0.23 2.72
C SER A 67 16.24 0.00 1.35
N PHE A 68 14.97 0.36 1.13
CA PHE A 68 14.26 0.20 -0.15
C PHE A 68 14.03 1.52 -0.91
N ALA A 69 14.66 2.62 -0.48
CA ALA A 69 14.51 3.92 -1.13
C ALA A 69 15.00 3.90 -2.60
N ASP A 70 16.06 3.14 -2.87
CA ASP A 70 16.58 2.87 -4.22
C ASP A 70 15.57 2.10 -5.07
N VAL A 71 14.93 1.07 -4.52
CA VAL A 71 13.92 0.26 -5.21
C VAL A 71 12.70 1.10 -5.58
N LEU A 72 12.25 1.97 -4.68
CA LEU A 72 11.10 2.85 -4.90
C LEU A 72 11.33 3.90 -5.99
N THR A 73 12.58 4.29 -6.25
CA THR A 73 12.93 5.38 -7.18
C THR A 73 13.58 4.91 -8.48
N SER A 74 14.08 3.67 -8.53
CA SER A 74 14.77 3.12 -9.70
C SER A 74 13.82 2.85 -10.87
N SER A 75 14.28 3.14 -12.09
CA SER A 75 13.60 2.76 -13.34
C SER A 75 13.79 1.28 -13.71
N ALA A 76 14.74 0.59 -13.08
CA ALA A 76 15.04 -0.82 -13.25
C ALA A 76 15.52 -1.42 -11.91
N PRO A 77 14.64 -1.55 -10.90
CA PRO A 77 15.02 -2.12 -9.61
C PRO A 77 15.36 -3.60 -9.74
N ASP A 78 16.18 -4.10 -8.81
CA ASP A 78 16.40 -5.54 -8.64
C ASP A 78 15.04 -6.25 -8.43
N PRO A 79 14.71 -7.29 -9.24
CA PRO A 79 13.40 -7.93 -9.19
C PRO A 79 13.09 -8.61 -7.84
N ASP A 80 14.09 -9.20 -7.18
CA ASP A 80 13.90 -9.89 -5.90
C ASP A 80 13.62 -8.86 -4.80
N ARG A 81 14.36 -7.74 -4.83
CA ARG A 81 14.12 -6.63 -3.90
C ARG A 81 12.77 -5.95 -4.15
N LEU A 82 12.36 -5.81 -5.40
CA LEU A 82 11.03 -5.33 -5.75
C LEU A 82 9.94 -6.26 -5.18
N GLY A 83 10.11 -7.58 -5.34
CA GLY A 83 9.21 -8.56 -4.76
C GLY A 83 9.12 -8.46 -3.24
N GLN A 84 10.25 -8.28 -2.56
CA GLN A 84 10.32 -8.08 -1.10
C GLN A 84 9.58 -6.80 -0.68
N LEU A 85 9.82 -5.67 -1.36
CA LEU A 85 9.11 -4.42 -1.09
C LEU A 85 7.59 -4.60 -1.21
N VAL A 86 7.13 -5.23 -2.30
CA VAL A 86 5.71 -5.49 -2.54
C VAL A 86 5.12 -6.36 -1.43
N HIS A 87 5.84 -7.39 -1.01
CA HIS A 87 5.40 -8.26 0.08
C HIS A 87 5.27 -7.48 1.40
N LEU A 88 6.28 -6.68 1.77
CA LEU A 88 6.28 -5.88 2.99
C LEU A 88 5.14 -4.85 3.00
N VAL A 89 4.93 -4.13 1.90
CA VAL A 89 3.85 -3.14 1.81
C VAL A 89 2.47 -3.80 1.90
N ARG A 90 2.30 -4.98 1.30
CA ARG A 90 1.04 -5.75 1.42
C ARG A 90 0.80 -6.23 2.84
N ALA A 91 1.83 -6.68 3.55
CA ALA A 91 1.73 -7.03 4.96
C ALA A 91 1.33 -5.83 5.83
N LEU A 92 1.88 -4.63 5.55
CA LEU A 92 1.47 -3.40 6.24
C LEU A 92 0.02 -3.00 5.95
N LEU A 93 -0.47 -3.21 4.73
CA LEU A 93 -1.88 -3.00 4.39
C LEU A 93 -2.80 -3.96 5.15
N GLU A 94 -2.42 -5.23 5.25
CA GLU A 94 -3.15 -6.25 6.01
C GLU A 94 -3.16 -5.91 7.50
N GLU A 95 -2.00 -5.59 8.10
CA GLU A 95 -1.90 -5.15 9.49
C GLU A 95 -2.76 -3.90 9.76
N TRP A 96 -2.71 -2.91 8.86
CA TRP A 96 -3.56 -1.73 8.98
C TRP A 96 -5.04 -2.12 8.99
N TRP A 97 -5.48 -2.96 8.04
CA TRP A 97 -6.88 -3.37 7.92
C TRP A 97 -7.39 -4.09 9.16
N ASP A 98 -6.58 -5.00 9.70
CA ASP A 98 -6.93 -5.76 10.90
C ASP A 98 -6.99 -4.87 12.14
N THR A 99 -6.16 -3.84 12.20
CA THR A 99 -6.01 -3.01 13.40
C THR A 99 -6.76 -1.68 13.36
N LYS A 100 -7.31 -1.26 12.22
CA LYS A 100 -7.92 0.08 12.04
C LYS A 100 -9.04 0.44 13.01
N ASP A 101 -9.78 -0.54 13.54
CA ASP A 101 -10.93 -0.29 14.42
C ASP A 101 -10.56 -0.25 15.92
N HIS A 102 -9.36 -0.70 16.29
CA HIS A 102 -8.92 -0.79 17.69
C HIS A 102 -7.57 -0.13 17.98
N ASN A 103 -6.77 0.22 16.95
CA ASN A 103 -5.50 0.92 17.09
C ASN A 103 -5.63 2.37 16.59
N ARG A 104 -5.41 3.33 17.48
CA ARG A 104 -5.50 4.76 17.16
C ARG A 104 -4.54 5.20 16.03
N ARG A 105 -3.36 4.59 15.92
CA ARG A 105 -2.41 4.91 14.85
C ARG A 105 -2.94 4.42 13.50
N SER A 106 -3.36 3.16 13.43
CA SER A 106 -3.94 2.58 12.22
C SER A 106 -5.23 3.30 11.79
N ALA A 107 -6.08 3.65 12.76
CA ALA A 107 -7.30 4.42 12.51
C ALA A 107 -7.01 5.78 11.85
N ARG A 108 -5.91 6.44 12.22
CA ARG A 108 -5.51 7.74 11.63
C ARG A 108 -4.94 7.61 10.22
N MET A 109 -4.46 6.44 9.85
CA MET A 109 -3.88 6.19 8.52
C MET A 109 -4.97 6.01 7.45
N GLY A 110 -6.16 5.56 7.84
CA GLY A 110 -7.25 5.25 6.92
C GLY A 110 -8.47 6.16 7.08
N ARG A 111 -9.06 6.60 5.97
CA ARG A 111 -10.36 7.26 5.93
C ARG A 111 -11.29 6.51 5.00
N ARG A 112 -12.44 6.08 5.50
CA ARG A 112 -13.50 5.50 4.66
C ARG A 112 -14.08 6.58 3.74
N LEU A 113 -14.16 6.27 2.45
CA LEU A 113 -14.85 7.06 1.46
C LEU A 113 -16.27 6.48 1.35
N SER A 114 -17.28 7.33 1.55
CA SER A 114 -18.71 6.98 1.53
C SER A 114 -19.12 6.24 0.26
#